data_AF-A0ABD4RXF8-F1
#
_entry.id   AF-A0ABD4RXF8-F1
#
_cell.length_a   1.000
_cell.length_b   1.000
_cell.length_c   1.000
_cell.angle_alpha   90.00
_cell.angle_beta   90.00
_cell.angle_gamma   90.00
#
_symmetry.space_group_name_H-M   'P 1'
#
loop_
_entity.id
_entity.type
_entity.pdbx_description
1 polymer ?
#
loop_
_entity_poly.entity_id
_entity_poly.type
_entity_poly.pdbx_seq_one_letter_code
_entity_poly.pdbx_strand_id
1 'polypeptide(L)' 'MHNILKRMIEQKNFETKEELQTKLDVFYAMNRIKKSEYTELTNLLNKEETPVEPSEIV' A
#
# COMPACT_ATOMS: atom_id res chain seq x y z
N MET A 1 -14.24 -3.11 -2.78
CA MET A 1 -12.84 -3.39 -3.13
C MET A 1 -11.89 -2.84 -2.08
N HIS A 2 -12.04 -1.57 -1.70
CA HIS A 2 -11.25 -0.88 -0.66
C HIS A 2 -10.93 -1.71 0.60
N ASN A 3 -11.93 -2.28 1.29
CA ASN A 3 -11.70 -3.04 2.53
C ASN A 3 -10.78 -4.26 2.35
N ILE A 4 -10.76 -4.88 1.17
CA ILE A 4 -9.90 -6.03 0.89
C ILE A 4 -8.45 -5.56 0.76
N LEU A 5 -8.23 -4.51 -0.03
CA LEU A 5 -6.90 -3.90 -0.21
C LEU A 5 -6.35 -3.38 1.11
N LYS A 6 -7.19 -2.72 1.91
CA LYS A 6 -6.82 -2.25 3.25
C LYS A 6 -6.35 -3.40 4.15
N ARG A 7 -7.11 -4.50 4.21
CA ARG A 7 -6.70 -5.70 4.96
C ARG A 7 -5.40 -6.29 4.44
N MET A 8 -5.18 -6.33 3.12
CA MET A 8 -3.92 -6.83 2.57
C MET A 8 -2.74 -5.99 3.04
N ILE A 9 -2.89 -4.67 3.08
CA ILE A 9 -1.88 -3.76 3.62
C ILE A 9 -1.65 -4.08 5.11
N GLU A 10 -2.70 -3.99 5.93
CA GLU A 10 -2.62 -4.22 7.39
C GLU A 10 -2.08 -5.60 7.79
N GLN A 11 -2.37 -6.64 6.99
CA GLN A 11 -1.88 -8.00 7.24
C GLN A 11 -0.50 -8.26 6.62
N LYS A 12 0.11 -7.28 5.94
CA LYS A 12 1.32 -7.44 5.14
C LYS A 12 1.25 -8.64 4.18
N ASN A 13 0.05 -8.85 3.62
CA ASN A 13 -0.22 -9.96 2.72
C ASN A 13 0.14 -9.59 1.28
N PHE A 14 1.42 -9.24 1.09
CA PHE A 14 2.03 -8.84 -0.16
C PHE A 14 3.56 -9.06 -0.06
N GLU A 15 4.20 -9.47 -1.16
CA GLU A 15 5.65 -9.76 -1.14
C GLU A 15 6.49 -8.49 -1.08
N THR A 16 6.11 -7.49 -1.88
CA THR A 16 6.78 -6.20 -1.94
C THR A 16 5.76 -5.07 -2.00
N LYS A 17 6.14 -3.90 -1.49
CA LYS A 17 5.30 -2.71 -1.59
C LYS A 17 4.98 -2.35 -3.04
N GLU A 18 5.96 -2.48 -3.93
CA GLU A 18 5.80 -2.19 -5.36
C GLU A 18 4.72 -3.08 -6.00
N GLU A 19 4.65 -4.36 -5.63
CA GLU A 19 3.59 -5.25 -6.11
C GLU A 19 2.21 -4.77 -5.66
N LEU A 20 2.07 -4.42 -4.37
CA LEU A 20 0.78 -3.96 -3.85
C LEU A 20 0.39 -2.60 -4.42
N GLN A 21 1.36 -1.70 -4.60
CA GLN A 21 1.14 -0.41 -5.24
C GLN A 21 0.70 -0.57 -6.69
N THR A 22 1.35 -1.48 -7.44
CA THR A 22 0.94 -1.84 -8.82
C THR A 22 -0.50 -2.38 -8.84
N LYS A 23 -0.89 -3.20 -7.86
CA LYS A 23 -2.28 -3.65 -7.70
C LYS A 23 -3.21 -2.46 -7.49
N LEU A 24 -2.89 -1.53 -6.59
CA LEU A 24 -3.70 -0.31 -6.36
C LEU A 24 -3.87 0.48 -7.66
N ASP A 25 -2.81 0.63 -8.45
CA ASP A 25 -2.83 1.33 -9.74
C ASP A 25 -3.76 0.65 -10.74
N VAL A 26 -3.68 -0.68 -10.87
CA VAL A 26 -4.58 -1.46 -11.74
C VAL A 26 -6.03 -1.32 -11.29
N PHE A 27 -6.32 -1.45 -10.00
CA PHE A 27 -7.69 -1.29 -9.50
C PHE A 27 -8.23 0.12 -9.70
N TYR A 28 -7.38 1.13 -9.59
CA TYR A 28 -7.74 2.52 -9.86
C TYR A 28 -8.00 2.74 -11.36
N ALA A 29 -7.12 2.25 -12.24
CA ALA A 29 -7.30 2.32 -13.70
C ALA A 29 -8.56 1.59 -14.18
N MET A 30 -8.90 0.47 -13.54
CA MET A 30 -10.14 -0.27 -13.78
C MET A 30 -11.38 0.38 -13.16
N ASN A 31 -11.28 1.57 -12.55
CA ASN A 31 -12.36 2.26 -11.83
C ASN A 31 -13.02 1.38 -10.72
N ARG A 32 -12.26 0.44 -10.14
CA ARG A 32 -12.73 -0.46 -9.06
C ARG A 32 -12.61 0.19 -7.68
N ILE A 33 -11.77 1.21 -7.56
CA ILE A 33 -11.61 2.07 -6.39
C ILE A 33 -11.62 3.53 -6.84
N LYS A 34 -12.09 4.41 -5.95
CA LYS A 34 -12.08 5.86 -6.22
C LYS A 34 -10.71 6.46 -5.93
N LYS A 35 -10.42 7.65 -6.48
CA LYS A 35 -9.19 8.40 -6.19
C LYS A 35 -8.95 8.56 -4.69
N SER A 36 -9.99 8.90 -3.92
CA SER A 36 -9.88 9.05 -2.46
C SER A 36 -9.47 7.76 -1.76
N GLU A 37 -10.02 6.62 -2.20
CA GLU A 37 -9.67 5.30 -1.65
C GLU A 37 -8.26 4.89 -2.04
N TYR A 38 -7.86 5.13 -3.29
CA TYR A 38 -6.49 4.90 -3.76
C TYR A 38 -5.48 5.72 -2.94
N THR A 39 -5.72 7.02 -2.76
CA THR A 39 -4.83 7.88 -1.96
C THR A 39 -4.76 7.43 -0.50
N GLU A 40 -5.87 7.01 0.11
CA GLU A 40 -5.87 6.47 1.48
C GLU A 40 -5.04 5.19 1.57
N LEU A 41 -5.25 4.23 0.66
CA LEU A 41 -4.54 2.96 0.64
C LEU A 41 -3.04 3.14 0.37
N THR A 42 -2.66 3.99 -0.59
CA THR A 42 -1.26 4.31 -0.87
C THR A 42 -0.61 4.98 0.33
N ASN A 43 -1.29 5.92 1.00
CA ASN A 43 -0.75 6.52 2.22
C ASN A 43 -0.57 5.48 3.33
N LEU A 44 -1.52 4.56 3.51
CA LEU A 44 -1.44 3.49 4.51
C LEU A 44 -0.26 2.56 4.23
N LEU A 45 -0.07 2.17 2.97
CA LEU A 45 1.04 1.37 2.50
C LEU A 45 2.40 2.06 2.68
N ASN A 46 2.49 3.37 2.43
CA ASN A 46 3.70 4.15 2.69
C ASN A 46 3.98 4.32 4.19
N LYS A 47 2.94 4.41 5.02
CA LYS A 47 3.06 4.61 6.46
C LYS A 47 3.54 3.35 7.19
N GLU A 48 3.20 2.16 6.69
CA GLU A 48 3.77 0.91 7.21
C GLU A 48 5.24 0.69 6.80
N GLU A 49 5.76 1.53 5.89
CA GLU A 49 7.17 1.56 5.50
C GLU A 49 7.98 2.63 6.27
N THR A 50 7.41 3.25 7.31
CA THR A 50 8.24 4.06 8.21
C THR A 50 9.33 3.20 8.85
N PRO A 51 10.55 3.76 8.91
CA PRO A 51 11.75 3.04 8.55
C PRO A 51 12.31 2.29 9.75
N VAL A 52 12.85 1.10 9.51
CA VAL A 52 14.03 0.71 10.26
C VAL A 52 15.04 1.82 10.03
N GLU A 53 15.32 2.61 11.06
CA GLU A 53 16.45 3.53 11.07
C GLU A 53 17.65 2.74 10.53
N PRO A 54 18.36 3.20 9.49
CA PRO A 54 19.67 2.64 9.19
C PRO A 54 20.48 2.89 10.45
N SER A 55 20.66 1.85 11.26
CA SER A 55 21.58 1.88 12.39
C SER A 55 22.92 2.31 11.80
N GLU A 56 23.26 3.57 12.09
CA GLU A 56 24.54 4.17 11.80
C GLU A 56 25.57 3.35 12.61
N ILE A 57 26.14 2.33 11.98
CA ILE A 57 27.28 1.60 12.54
C ILE A 57 28.48 2.51 12.31
N VAL A 58 28.71 3.42 13.26
CA VAL A 58 29.98 4.13 13.49
C VAL A 58 30.88 3.31 14.40
#